data_AF-A0A0Q5VUX4-F1
#
_entry.id   AF-A0A0Q5VUX4-F1
#
_cell.length_a   1.000
_cell.length_b   1.000
_cell.length_c   1.000
_cell.angle_alpha   90.00
_cell.angle_beta   90.00
_cell.angle_gamma   90.00
#
_symmetry.space_group_name_H-M   'P 1'
#
loop_
_entity.id
_entity.type
_entity.pdbx_description
1 polymer ?
#
loop_
_entity_poly.entity_id
_entity_poly.type
_entity_poly.pdbx_seq_one_letter_code
_entity_poly.pdbx_strand_id
1 'polypeptide(L)'
;MEQDMPEEEVGQPEEALPQQQDNAELVGRFNAIQAAVELMDAASDLDEEEEEEDDDVDVDYGDTDSESEFEEMYSDDWTSSSDELDESKELSKSVLNVFLSPEQQQAQAASQPPLYTFQPLRLVKCQYRDKHLPGGFPLARSGHRIIASNSHLYSLGGYNPRSALSAARHDRCLLFQELWSYNFATRTWRLELNAGNAANMPVELASNALTIHNNVLISHGGTGYPFGVSCSNDCYVYRTASAGATPGVDRLQVKGDLPTAQYGPGIVIHNNFLYTIGGTTGFEYTCDVYRLDLRTGIWENVYISRPEMRDDPEGRYRHEVVYDGKHIFVLGGGTSHSVYDLQRIPAYNLKANCWDYFETYPDQRAADADDGNRGYPKPRKCFSCVQHQSSTGDIEAFITGGLQGDFSTYFSDIWKLNLRTKHWYRIETAILPRPLYFHSAAHADNGCMYVFGGIEYMEKEMRRRNDLYKMWMTVPKLSEMCWDAITYYNDNLDLYDRKTLLGAGIPKRFAERLPPQRRRRLDMSQPDPSMLISLYSNPKRARSTTQ
;
A
#
# COMPACT_ATOMS: atom_id res chain seq x y z
N MET A 1 41.23 5.98 74.77
CA MET A 1 41.86 5.94 73.44
C MET A 1 40.69 5.92 72.48
N GLU A 2 40.09 7.09 72.31
CA GLU A 2 40.20 7.95 71.10
C GLU A 2 39.35 7.35 69.97
N GLN A 3 38.13 7.86 69.73
CA GLN A 3 37.81 8.99 68.82
C GLN A 3 38.09 8.58 67.35
N ASP A 4 37.12 8.57 66.43
CA ASP A 4 36.31 9.71 65.98
C ASP A 4 34.92 9.32 65.41
N MET A 5 33.99 10.29 65.48
CA MET A 5 32.70 10.42 64.76
C MET A 5 32.86 11.46 63.62
N PRO A 6 31.82 11.86 62.82
CA PRO A 6 30.50 11.28 62.43
C PRO A 6 30.37 11.19 60.87
N GLU A 7 29.27 10.84 60.19
CA GLU A 7 27.97 11.54 60.03
C GLU A 7 26.91 10.66 59.31
N GLU A 8 25.65 10.90 59.67
CA GLU A 8 24.42 10.28 59.18
C GLU A 8 23.90 10.96 57.89
N GLU A 9 23.33 10.18 56.95
CA GLU A 9 22.46 10.70 55.89
C GLU A 9 21.00 10.23 56.05
N VAL A 10 20.11 11.21 55.88
CA VAL A 10 18.66 11.23 56.08
C VAL A 10 17.93 10.78 54.80
N GLY A 11 16.78 10.11 54.92
CA GLY A 11 16.06 9.49 53.80
C GLY A 11 14.97 10.30 53.08
N GLN A 12 14.34 9.57 52.13
CA GLN A 12 13.11 9.77 51.31
C GLN A 12 13.26 10.36 49.89
N PRO A 13 12.33 10.11 48.92
CA PRO A 13 11.26 9.09 48.79
C PRO A 13 11.16 8.37 47.40
N GLU A 14 10.24 7.41 47.30
CA GLU A 14 9.78 6.67 46.10
C GLU A 14 9.24 7.57 44.97
N GLU A 15 9.62 7.26 43.71
CA GLU A 15 9.01 7.82 42.49
C GLU A 15 8.04 6.82 41.84
N ALA A 16 6.85 7.34 41.50
CA ALA A 16 5.73 6.63 40.90
C ALA A 16 5.89 6.44 39.37
N LEU A 17 5.53 5.25 38.87
CA LEU A 17 5.33 4.94 37.45
C LEU A 17 3.92 5.39 36.99
N PRO A 18 3.79 6.06 35.83
CA PRO A 18 2.51 6.11 35.13
C PRO A 18 2.66 5.63 33.68
N GLN A 19 2.02 4.51 33.32
CA GLN A 19 1.58 4.21 31.94
C GLN A 19 0.69 2.95 31.90
N GLN A 20 -0.56 3.10 32.35
CA GLN A 20 -1.61 2.08 32.19
C GLN A 20 -2.93 2.66 31.62
N GLN A 21 -2.95 3.95 31.25
CA GLN A 21 -4.19 4.65 30.88
C GLN A 21 -4.46 4.80 29.37
N ASP A 22 -3.47 4.59 28.49
CA ASP A 22 -3.67 4.77 27.03
C ASP A 22 -4.23 3.54 26.29
N ASN A 23 -4.18 2.34 26.88
CA ASN A 23 -4.74 1.14 26.26
C ASN A 23 -6.27 1.08 26.32
N ALA A 24 -6.90 1.80 27.25
CA ALA A 24 -8.36 1.77 27.41
C ALA A 24 -9.09 2.59 26.34
N GLU A 25 -8.46 3.64 25.78
CA GLU A 25 -9.09 4.49 24.77
C GLU A 25 -9.10 3.85 23.38
N LEU A 26 -8.09 3.03 23.06
CA LEU A 26 -8.04 2.25 21.83
C LEU A 26 -9.10 1.13 21.85
N VAL A 27 -9.16 0.36 22.95
CA VAL A 27 -10.17 -0.70 23.17
C VAL A 27 -11.59 -0.13 23.27
N GLY A 28 -11.76 1.07 23.84
CA GLY A 28 -13.05 1.75 23.98
C GLY A 28 -13.70 2.13 22.65
N ARG A 29 -12.91 2.38 21.58
CA ARG A 29 -13.43 2.66 20.24
C ARG A 29 -13.83 1.40 19.46
N PHE A 30 -13.39 0.22 19.88
CA PHE A 30 -13.77 -1.07 19.28
C PHE A 30 -15.06 -1.67 19.87
N ASN A 31 -15.52 -1.23 21.06
CA ASN A 31 -16.60 -1.88 21.80
C ASN A 31 -18.02 -1.28 21.62
N ALA A 32 -18.21 -0.32 20.72
CA ALA A 32 -19.55 0.24 20.47
C ALA A 32 -20.19 -0.47 19.26
N ILE A 33 -20.94 -1.56 19.56
CA ILE A 33 -22.09 -2.17 18.83
C ILE A 33 -21.97 -3.71 18.91
N GLN A 34 -22.57 -4.30 19.95
CA GLN A 34 -23.12 -5.67 19.87
C GLN A 34 -24.22 -5.85 20.93
N ALA A 35 -25.43 -6.17 20.49
CA ALA A 35 -26.51 -6.68 21.35
C ALA A 35 -27.35 -7.69 20.56
N ALA A 36 -27.57 -8.85 21.18
CA ALA A 36 -28.31 -10.05 20.76
C ALA A 36 -27.57 -10.92 19.70
N VAL A 37 -27.29 -12.21 19.89
CA VAL A 37 -28.08 -13.31 20.51
C VAL A 37 -27.17 -14.40 21.13
N GLU A 38 -27.70 -15.04 22.18
CA GLU A 38 -27.27 -16.17 23.02
C GLU A 38 -26.81 -17.45 22.26
N LEU A 39 -25.69 -18.07 22.63
CA LEU A 39 -25.49 -19.22 23.56
C LEU A 39 -26.23 -20.52 23.19
N MET A 40 -25.47 -21.58 22.85
CA MET A 40 -25.81 -22.97 23.16
C MET A 40 -24.58 -23.90 23.10
N ASP A 41 -24.61 -24.90 23.99
CA ASP A 41 -23.51 -25.69 24.57
C ASP A 41 -22.88 -26.79 23.70
N ALA A 42 -21.73 -27.26 24.21
CA ALA A 42 -20.87 -28.35 23.77
C ALA A 42 -21.32 -29.74 24.27
N ALA A 43 -20.95 -30.79 23.52
CA ALA A 43 -20.61 -32.19 23.89
C ALA A 43 -20.68 -33.05 22.61
N SER A 44 -19.95 -34.15 22.37
CA SER A 44 -18.74 -34.82 22.90
C SER A 44 -18.46 -36.00 21.92
N ASP A 45 -17.35 -36.72 22.14
CA ASP A 45 -17.01 -38.08 21.64
C ASP A 45 -16.22 -38.11 20.30
N LEU A 46 -14.90 -38.34 20.32
CA LEU A 46 -14.15 -39.61 20.45
C LEU A 46 -14.47 -40.61 19.33
N ASP A 47 -13.49 -40.87 18.46
CA ASP A 47 -12.87 -42.19 18.32
C ASP A 47 -11.56 -42.10 17.51
N GLU A 48 -10.58 -42.85 18.00
CA GLU A 48 -9.23 -43.10 17.48
C GLU A 48 -9.28 -44.03 16.26
N GLU A 49 -8.29 -43.93 15.36
CA GLU A 49 -7.61 -45.09 14.79
C GLU A 49 -6.30 -44.63 14.09
N GLU A 50 -5.19 -45.20 14.56
CA GLU A 50 -3.83 -45.14 14.03
C GLU A 50 -3.71 -46.03 12.78
N GLU A 51 -2.93 -45.62 11.77
CA GLU A 51 -2.02 -46.54 11.05
C GLU A 51 -0.78 -45.75 10.59
N GLU A 52 0.40 -46.26 10.97
CA GLU A 52 1.73 -45.87 10.49
C GLU A 52 2.02 -46.51 9.13
N GLU A 53 2.80 -45.84 8.27
CA GLU A 53 3.81 -46.51 7.45
C GLU A 53 4.85 -45.47 6.97
N ASP A 54 6.10 -45.73 7.36
CA ASP A 54 7.33 -45.02 6.99
C ASP A 54 7.68 -45.25 5.50
N ASP A 55 8.24 -44.23 4.85
CA ASP A 55 9.22 -44.43 3.77
C ASP A 55 10.09 -43.16 3.64
N ASP A 56 11.31 -43.25 4.18
CA ASP A 56 12.38 -42.26 4.08
C ASP A 56 12.91 -42.16 2.64
N VAL A 57 12.90 -40.96 2.06
CA VAL A 57 13.74 -40.64 0.89
C VAL A 57 14.42 -39.30 1.13
N ASP A 58 15.68 -39.36 1.56
CA ASP A 58 16.58 -38.22 1.66
C ASP A 58 16.77 -37.56 0.28
N VAL A 59 16.30 -36.33 0.11
CA VAL A 59 16.68 -35.44 -1.00
C VAL A 59 17.54 -34.31 -0.46
N ASP A 60 18.82 -34.42 -0.78
CA ASP A 60 19.89 -33.44 -0.55
C ASP A 60 19.58 -32.12 -1.27
N TYR A 61 19.08 -31.13 -0.53
CA TYR A 61 18.97 -29.75 -1.00
C TYR A 61 20.33 -29.06 -0.83
N GLY A 62 21.17 -29.21 -1.86
CA GLY A 62 22.40 -28.44 -2.00
C GLY A 62 22.11 -26.95 -2.15
N ASP A 63 22.22 -26.22 -1.04
CA ASP A 63 22.18 -24.77 -0.93
C ASP A 63 23.49 -24.15 -1.44
N THR A 64 23.40 -23.26 -2.43
CA THR A 64 24.21 -22.03 -2.59
C THR A 64 23.88 -21.42 -3.96
N ASP A 65 22.85 -20.57 -4.06
CA ASP A 65 22.72 -19.55 -5.14
C ASP A 65 21.58 -18.51 -4.91
N SER A 66 20.92 -18.46 -3.74
CA SER A 66 19.68 -17.67 -3.56
C SER A 66 19.84 -16.16 -3.32
N GLU A 67 21.06 -15.64 -3.11
CA GLU A 67 21.26 -14.20 -2.81
C GLU A 67 21.46 -13.34 -4.08
N SER A 68 22.08 -13.88 -5.14
CA SER A 68 22.43 -13.09 -6.34
C SER A 68 21.23 -12.73 -7.21
N GLU A 69 20.31 -13.67 -7.44
CA GLU A 69 19.13 -13.45 -8.30
C GLU A 69 18.14 -12.45 -7.67
N PHE A 70 18.04 -12.44 -6.34
CA PHE A 70 17.13 -11.53 -5.62
C PHE A 70 17.66 -10.11 -5.63
N GLU A 71 18.97 -9.92 -5.48
CA GLU A 71 19.61 -8.62 -5.63
C GLU A 71 19.56 -8.13 -7.09
N GLU A 72 19.76 -8.98 -8.10
CA GLU A 72 19.64 -8.63 -9.52
C GLU A 72 18.26 -8.09 -9.92
N MET A 73 17.17 -8.60 -9.31
CA MET A 73 15.82 -8.09 -9.56
C MET A 73 15.63 -6.64 -9.06
N TYR A 74 16.47 -6.17 -8.14
CA TYR A 74 16.39 -4.85 -7.53
C TYR A 74 17.62 -3.95 -7.77
N SER A 75 18.74 -4.49 -8.28
CA SER A 75 20.00 -3.79 -8.52
C SER A 75 20.01 -3.18 -9.93
N ASP A 76 20.17 -1.87 -10.00
CA ASP A 76 20.31 -1.14 -11.26
C ASP A 76 21.81 -1.03 -11.59
N ASP A 77 22.51 -2.14 -11.88
CA ASP A 77 23.96 -2.10 -12.17
C ASP A 77 24.30 -1.58 -13.59
N TRP A 78 23.28 -1.19 -14.34
CA TRP A 78 23.41 -0.48 -15.61
C TRP A 78 22.63 0.83 -15.53
N THR A 79 23.29 1.93 -15.21
CA THR A 79 23.23 3.20 -15.98
C THR A 79 23.94 4.37 -15.27
N SER A 80 24.83 5.01 -16.03
CA SER A 80 25.10 6.45 -15.95
C SER A 80 24.27 7.12 -17.04
N SER A 81 23.32 7.99 -16.70
CA SER A 81 22.99 9.13 -17.56
C SER A 81 22.24 10.23 -16.80
N SER A 82 22.70 11.45 -17.04
CA SER A 82 22.05 12.71 -16.73
C SER A 82 20.83 12.91 -17.62
N ASP A 83 19.63 12.66 -17.13
CA ASP A 83 18.39 13.13 -17.79
C ASP A 83 17.31 13.43 -16.75
N GLU A 84 17.51 14.52 -16.03
CA GLU A 84 16.44 15.33 -15.40
C GLU A 84 16.46 16.77 -15.96
N LEU A 85 17.03 16.98 -17.15
CA LEU A 85 17.19 18.32 -17.73
C LEU A 85 16.80 18.35 -19.21
N ASP A 86 15.54 18.09 -19.54
CA ASP A 86 14.85 18.83 -20.60
C ASP A 86 13.33 18.67 -20.51
N GLU A 87 12.67 19.52 -19.71
CA GLU A 87 11.29 19.90 -19.99
C GLU A 87 11.18 21.42 -19.93
N SER A 88 10.67 21.97 -21.02
CA SER A 88 10.58 23.38 -21.35
C SER A 88 9.92 24.20 -20.23
N LYS A 89 10.58 25.31 -19.91
CA LYS A 89 10.06 26.36 -19.03
C LYS A 89 8.82 27.01 -19.65
N GLU A 90 7.64 26.59 -19.21
CA GLU A 90 6.52 27.51 -19.05
C GLU A 90 6.06 27.50 -17.59
N LEU A 91 6.63 28.43 -16.81
CA LEU A 91 6.11 28.78 -15.50
C LEU A 91 4.72 29.39 -15.68
N SER A 92 3.68 28.59 -15.44
CA SER A 92 2.30 29.06 -15.33
C SER A 92 2.19 30.07 -14.18
N LYS A 93 1.85 31.31 -14.54
CA LYS A 93 1.51 32.38 -13.60
C LYS A 93 0.16 32.07 -12.98
N SER A 94 0.13 31.64 -11.72
CA SER A 94 -1.09 31.75 -10.92
C SER A 94 -0.80 31.94 -9.43
N VAL A 95 -0.45 33.17 -9.07
CA VAL A 95 -0.64 33.66 -7.71
C VAL A 95 -1.19 35.08 -7.80
N LEU A 96 -2.33 35.29 -7.14
CA LEU A 96 -3.12 36.52 -6.96
C LEU A 96 -4.05 36.89 -8.12
N ASN A 97 -5.36 36.74 -7.88
CA ASN A 97 -6.39 37.62 -8.43
C ASN A 97 -7.51 37.77 -7.38
N VAL A 98 -7.36 38.80 -6.54
CA VAL A 98 -8.43 39.29 -5.67
C VAL A 98 -8.91 40.60 -6.32
N PHE A 99 -10.16 40.56 -6.81
CA PHE A 99 -10.89 41.57 -7.60
C PHE A 99 -10.45 41.75 -9.06
N LEU A 100 -11.21 41.19 -10.01
CA LEU A 100 -11.06 41.42 -11.46
C LEU A 100 -12.16 42.35 -11.98
N SER A 101 -11.77 43.21 -12.93
CA SER A 101 -12.65 44.15 -13.65
C SER A 101 -13.36 43.48 -14.85
N PRO A 102 -14.42 44.09 -15.41
CA PRO A 102 -15.22 43.48 -16.49
C PRO A 102 -14.41 43.10 -17.76
N GLU A 103 -13.29 43.76 -18.04
CA GLU A 103 -12.45 43.48 -19.20
C GLU A 103 -11.62 42.18 -19.05
N GLN A 104 -11.38 41.73 -17.81
CA GLN A 104 -10.65 40.48 -17.54
C GLN A 104 -11.57 39.23 -17.62
N GLN A 105 -12.89 39.41 -17.61
CA GLN A 105 -13.86 38.32 -17.85
C GLN A 105 -13.87 37.87 -19.32
N GLN A 106 -13.55 38.77 -20.27
CA GLN A 106 -13.48 38.41 -21.69
C GLN A 106 -12.23 37.59 -22.05
N ALA A 107 -11.12 37.75 -21.32
CA ALA A 107 -9.91 36.95 -21.53
C ALA A 107 -10.02 35.50 -20.99
N GLN A 108 -10.96 35.23 -20.08
CA GLN A 108 -11.25 33.88 -19.57
C GLN A 108 -12.09 33.02 -20.53
N ALA A 109 -12.68 33.60 -21.57
CA ALA A 109 -13.47 32.86 -22.56
C ALA A 109 -12.63 31.91 -23.42
N ALA A 110 -11.29 32.05 -23.40
CA ALA A 110 -10.36 31.25 -24.22
C ALA A 110 -9.72 30.03 -23.51
N SER A 111 -10.02 29.74 -22.24
CA SER A 111 -9.39 28.61 -21.51
C SER A 111 -10.36 27.82 -20.61
N GLN A 112 -11.61 27.64 -21.04
CA GLN A 112 -12.50 26.70 -20.36
C GLN A 112 -11.89 25.29 -20.44
N PRO A 113 -11.80 24.53 -19.33
CA PRO A 113 -11.36 23.14 -19.40
C PRO A 113 -12.30 22.36 -20.33
N PRO A 114 -11.81 21.29 -20.98
CA PRO A 114 -12.65 20.45 -21.82
C PRO A 114 -13.92 20.00 -21.10
N LEU A 115 -14.97 19.68 -21.87
CA LEU A 115 -16.20 19.14 -21.28
C LEU A 115 -15.88 17.84 -20.52
N TYR A 116 -16.30 17.79 -19.25
CA TYR A 116 -16.16 16.60 -18.41
C TYR A 116 -16.92 15.45 -19.06
N THR A 117 -16.21 14.35 -19.27
CA THR A 117 -16.78 13.11 -19.80
C THR A 117 -16.41 11.99 -18.87
N PHE A 118 -17.42 11.35 -18.27
CA PHE A 118 -17.20 10.14 -17.48
C PHE A 118 -16.86 8.97 -18.41
N GLN A 119 -15.76 8.29 -18.11
CA GLN A 119 -15.21 7.21 -18.94
C GLN A 119 -14.87 6.02 -18.05
N PRO A 120 -15.80 5.04 -17.90
CA PRO A 120 -15.51 3.81 -17.18
C PRO A 120 -14.51 2.97 -17.97
N LEU A 121 -13.74 2.13 -17.26
CA LEU A 121 -12.75 1.23 -17.84
C LEU A 121 -11.74 1.94 -18.75
N ARG A 122 -11.40 3.19 -18.43
CA ARG A 122 -10.33 3.95 -19.07
C ARG A 122 -9.30 4.36 -18.03
N LEU A 123 -8.05 4.01 -18.27
CA LEU A 123 -6.94 4.45 -17.43
C LEU A 123 -6.54 5.89 -17.78
N VAL A 124 -6.46 6.75 -16.77
CA VAL A 124 -6.14 8.17 -16.91
C VAL A 124 -5.00 8.53 -15.97
N LYS A 125 -3.98 9.23 -16.47
CA LYS A 125 -2.87 9.74 -15.65
C LYS A 125 -3.34 10.91 -14.79
N CYS A 126 -3.08 10.86 -13.49
CA CYS A 126 -3.36 11.93 -12.55
C CYS A 126 -2.28 13.03 -12.64
N GLN A 127 -2.67 14.20 -13.13
CA GLN A 127 -1.78 15.37 -13.21
C GLN A 127 -1.70 16.10 -11.87
N TYR A 128 -0.88 15.59 -10.97
CA TYR A 128 -0.68 16.21 -9.65
C TYR A 128 0.58 17.06 -9.58
N ARG A 129 1.59 16.85 -10.45
CA ARG A 129 2.91 17.50 -10.35
C ARG A 129 2.81 19.01 -10.42
N ASP A 130 1.97 19.53 -11.31
CA ASP A 130 1.75 20.97 -11.52
C ASP A 130 1.23 21.70 -10.28
N LYS A 131 0.71 20.95 -9.29
CA LYS A 131 0.20 21.49 -8.03
C LYS A 131 1.23 21.53 -6.89
N HIS A 132 2.46 21.09 -7.14
CA HIS A 132 3.48 20.98 -6.09
C HIS A 132 4.80 21.62 -6.51
N LEU A 133 5.52 22.11 -5.50
CA LEU A 133 6.93 22.41 -5.66
C LEU A 133 7.73 21.09 -5.69
N PRO A 134 8.96 21.11 -6.24
CA PRO A 134 9.87 19.96 -6.13
C PRO A 134 9.98 19.46 -4.68
N GLY A 135 9.82 18.16 -4.48
CA GLY A 135 9.78 17.53 -3.15
C GLY A 135 8.42 17.52 -2.46
N GLY A 136 7.38 18.15 -3.03
CA GLY A 136 6.02 18.17 -2.48
C GLY A 136 5.18 16.91 -2.76
N PHE A 137 5.79 15.84 -3.25
CA PHE A 137 5.13 14.58 -3.60
C PHE A 137 6.11 13.41 -3.48
N PRO A 138 5.63 12.16 -3.37
CA PRO A 138 6.51 11.01 -3.21
C PRO A 138 7.45 10.84 -4.41
N LEU A 139 8.73 10.59 -4.11
CA LEU A 139 9.73 10.20 -5.12
C LEU A 139 9.34 8.87 -5.79
N ALA A 140 9.91 8.65 -6.99
CA ALA A 140 9.80 7.39 -7.72
C ALA A 140 10.22 6.21 -6.84
N ARG A 141 9.42 5.14 -6.84
CA ARG A 141 9.59 4.02 -5.91
C ARG A 141 9.00 2.72 -6.43
N SER A 142 9.55 1.60 -5.99
CA SER A 142 8.99 0.27 -6.14
C SER A 142 8.93 -0.45 -4.80
N GLY A 143 8.16 -1.53 -4.70
CA GLY A 143 8.04 -2.33 -3.48
C GLY A 143 7.25 -1.68 -2.33
N HIS A 144 6.87 -0.41 -2.47
CA HIS A 144 5.90 0.28 -1.62
C HIS A 144 4.50 -0.36 -1.67
N ARG A 145 3.64 0.00 -0.71
CA ARG A 145 2.21 -0.31 -0.75
C ARG A 145 1.36 0.96 -0.75
N ILE A 146 0.27 0.93 -1.51
CA ILE A 146 -0.78 1.94 -1.45
C ILE A 146 -2.09 1.33 -0.96
N ILE A 147 -2.87 2.13 -0.23
CA ILE A 147 -4.24 1.79 0.20
C ILE A 147 -5.09 3.05 0.11
N ALA A 148 -6.38 2.91 -0.21
CA ALA A 148 -7.28 4.06 -0.35
C ALA A 148 -8.37 4.04 0.72
N SER A 149 -8.71 5.23 1.21
CA SER A 149 -9.98 5.49 1.87
C SER A 149 -10.98 6.05 0.85
N ASN A 150 -12.13 6.53 1.33
CA ASN A 150 -13.12 7.23 0.50
C ASN A 150 -12.66 8.59 -0.06
N SER A 151 -11.54 9.14 0.43
CA SER A 151 -11.13 10.54 0.17
C SER A 151 -9.64 10.69 -0.13
N HIS A 152 -8.83 9.75 0.34
CA HIS A 152 -7.38 9.79 0.21
C HIS A 152 -6.84 8.45 -0.31
N LEU A 153 -5.77 8.53 -1.07
CA LEU A 153 -4.87 7.41 -1.32
C LEU A 153 -3.64 7.58 -0.44
N TYR A 154 -3.21 6.54 0.23
CA TYR A 154 -2.00 6.54 1.05
C TYR A 154 -0.91 5.73 0.39
N SER A 155 0.34 6.19 0.47
CA SER A 155 1.53 5.48 -0.04
C SER A 155 2.57 5.35 1.07
N LEU A 156 2.90 4.11 1.41
CA LEU A 156 3.83 3.77 2.48
C LEU A 156 5.07 3.07 1.90
N GLY A 157 6.24 3.55 2.28
CA GLY A 157 7.47 2.80 2.05
C GLY A 157 8.00 2.83 0.62
N GLY A 158 8.74 1.77 0.30
CA GLY A 158 9.36 1.51 -0.99
C GLY A 158 10.84 1.84 -1.07
N TYR A 159 11.40 1.53 -2.23
CA TYR A 159 12.82 1.66 -2.51
C TYR A 159 13.07 2.42 -3.81
N ASN A 160 14.18 3.16 -3.82
CA ASN A 160 14.80 3.67 -5.04
C ASN A 160 16.31 3.73 -4.86
N PRO A 161 17.13 3.03 -5.69
CA PRO A 161 18.57 2.99 -5.54
C PRO A 161 19.21 4.36 -5.66
N ARG A 162 18.68 5.25 -6.52
CA ARG A 162 19.17 6.63 -6.64
C ARG A 162 19.00 7.41 -5.33
N SER A 163 17.87 7.19 -4.64
CA SER A 163 17.61 7.80 -3.34
C SER A 163 18.42 7.13 -2.22
N ALA A 164 18.58 5.81 -2.27
CA ALA A 164 19.35 5.04 -1.31
C ALA A 164 20.83 5.45 -1.29
N LEU A 165 21.45 5.70 -2.45
CA LEU A 165 22.82 6.24 -2.54
C LEU A 165 22.95 7.58 -1.80
N SER A 166 21.94 8.44 -1.89
CA SER A 166 21.90 9.71 -1.15
C SER A 166 21.66 9.47 0.35
N ALA A 167 20.81 8.52 0.72
CA ALA A 167 20.54 8.16 2.11
C ALA A 167 21.79 7.60 2.81
N ALA A 168 22.52 6.68 2.15
CA ALA A 168 23.76 6.10 2.66
C ALA A 168 24.82 7.15 3.02
N ARG A 169 24.97 8.19 2.18
CA ARG A 169 25.91 9.31 2.44
C ARG A 169 25.56 10.13 3.68
N HIS A 170 24.34 10.01 4.18
CA HIS A 170 23.84 10.76 5.34
C HIS A 170 23.45 9.83 6.50
N ASP A 171 23.87 8.55 6.46
CA ASP A 171 23.57 7.55 7.48
C ASP A 171 22.07 7.43 7.79
N ARG A 172 21.25 7.46 6.72
CA ARG A 172 19.79 7.31 6.80
C ARG A 172 19.36 5.97 6.27
N CYS A 173 18.16 5.54 6.68
CA CYS A 173 17.51 4.37 6.10
C CYS A 173 17.46 4.46 4.57
N LEU A 174 17.83 3.35 3.92
CA LEU A 174 17.92 3.24 2.48
C LEU A 174 16.54 3.08 1.82
N LEU A 175 15.53 2.70 2.61
CA LEU A 175 14.13 2.67 2.22
C LEU A 175 13.43 3.98 2.57
N PHE A 176 12.34 4.26 1.87
CA PHE A 176 11.52 5.44 2.14
C PHE A 176 10.77 5.30 3.46
N GLN A 177 11.30 5.86 4.55
CA GLN A 177 10.60 5.95 5.84
C GLN A 177 9.58 7.09 5.88
N GLU A 178 8.52 6.95 5.10
CA GLU A 178 7.49 7.97 4.92
C GLU A 178 6.12 7.39 4.55
N LEU A 179 5.07 8.06 5.03
CA LEU A 179 3.68 7.86 4.65
C LEU A 179 3.16 9.14 3.98
N TRP A 180 2.80 9.02 2.72
CA TRP A 180 2.18 10.09 1.94
C TRP A 180 0.67 9.88 1.82
N SER A 181 -0.10 10.98 1.76
CA SER A 181 -1.52 10.96 1.42
C SER A 181 -1.78 11.81 0.17
N TYR A 182 -2.61 11.31 -0.75
CA TYR A 182 -3.09 12.00 -1.93
C TYR A 182 -4.58 12.23 -1.81
N ASN A 183 -5.00 13.49 -1.72
CA ASN A 183 -6.41 13.83 -1.62
C ASN A 183 -7.05 13.83 -3.02
N PHE A 184 -8.13 13.06 -3.20
CA PHE A 184 -8.77 12.91 -4.50
C PHE A 184 -9.43 14.19 -5.02
N ALA A 185 -9.99 15.01 -4.11
CA ALA A 185 -10.71 16.22 -4.48
C ALA A 185 -9.76 17.36 -4.88
N THR A 186 -8.70 17.59 -4.11
CA THR A 186 -7.70 18.63 -4.41
C THR A 186 -6.67 18.18 -5.44
N ARG A 187 -6.52 16.86 -5.64
CA ARG A 187 -5.48 16.25 -6.48
C ARG A 187 -4.06 16.58 -6.01
N THR A 188 -3.87 16.66 -4.70
CA THR A 188 -2.58 17.01 -4.09
C THR A 188 -2.07 15.96 -3.12
N TRP A 189 -0.76 15.77 -3.11
CA TRP A 189 -0.04 14.97 -2.13
C TRP A 189 0.28 15.79 -0.87
N ARG A 190 0.44 15.08 0.25
CA ARG A 190 0.90 15.60 1.53
C ARG A 190 1.72 14.52 2.23
N LEU A 191 2.85 14.91 2.83
CA LEU A 191 3.60 14.03 3.73
C LEU A 191 2.88 14.01 5.09
N GLU A 192 2.36 12.84 5.48
CA GLU A 192 1.66 12.65 6.76
C GLU A 192 2.67 12.34 7.87
N LEU A 193 3.48 11.31 7.65
CA LEU A 193 4.40 10.75 8.65
C LEU A 193 5.77 10.48 8.01
N ASN A 194 6.83 10.65 8.78
CA ASN A 194 8.20 10.28 8.43
C ASN A 194 9.01 10.01 9.70
N ALA A 195 10.25 9.55 9.53
CA ALA A 195 11.16 9.28 10.65
C ALA A 195 11.38 10.48 11.61
N GLY A 196 11.22 11.71 11.13
CA GLY A 196 11.42 12.93 11.92
C GLY A 196 10.20 13.35 12.75
N ASN A 197 8.99 12.87 12.42
CA ASN A 197 7.76 13.25 13.14
C ASN A 197 6.98 12.06 13.72
N ALA A 198 7.44 10.82 13.49
CA ALA A 198 6.85 9.61 14.03
C ALA A 198 7.94 8.64 14.50
N ALA A 199 8.05 8.46 15.81
CA ALA A 199 9.15 7.72 16.45
C ALA A 199 9.18 6.22 16.09
N ASN A 200 8.02 5.57 15.93
CA ASN A 200 7.94 4.14 15.62
C ASN A 200 7.82 3.87 14.11
N MET A 201 8.34 4.74 13.25
CA MET A 201 8.38 4.44 11.81
C MET A 201 9.27 3.19 11.57
N PRO A 202 8.74 2.12 10.95
CA PRO A 202 9.54 0.92 10.70
C PRO A 202 10.59 1.16 9.64
N VAL A 203 11.61 0.30 9.62
CA VAL A 203 12.69 0.36 8.63
C VAL A 203 12.47 -0.64 7.49
N GLU A 204 11.68 -1.69 7.71
CA GLU A 204 11.37 -2.80 6.81
C GLU A 204 10.23 -2.47 5.84
N LEU A 205 10.35 -1.34 5.16
CA LEU A 205 9.28 -0.72 4.38
C LEU A 205 9.23 -1.10 2.89
N ALA A 206 9.95 -2.15 2.49
CA ALA A 206 9.82 -2.75 1.18
C ALA A 206 9.04 -4.05 1.30
N SER A 207 8.09 -4.25 0.39
CA SER A 207 7.31 -5.49 0.31
C SER A 207 6.46 -5.77 1.54
N ASN A 208 6.17 -4.75 2.35
CA ASN A 208 5.23 -4.88 3.45
C ASN A 208 3.82 -5.14 2.92
N ALA A 209 2.93 -5.56 3.80
CA ALA A 209 1.50 -5.60 3.57
C ALA A 209 0.85 -4.39 4.24
N LEU A 210 -0.23 -3.85 3.64
CA LEU A 210 -0.91 -2.66 4.13
C LEU A 210 -2.42 -2.80 3.94
N THR A 211 -3.18 -2.49 4.99
CA THR A 211 -4.64 -2.48 4.97
C THR A 211 -5.18 -1.27 5.73
N ILE A 212 -6.46 -0.96 5.53
CA ILE A 212 -7.16 0.08 6.27
C ILE A 212 -8.36 -0.54 6.98
N HIS A 213 -8.49 -0.27 8.27
CA HIS A 213 -9.59 -0.77 9.10
C HIS A 213 -9.98 0.30 10.11
N ASN A 214 -11.27 0.60 10.24
CA ASN A 214 -11.78 1.64 11.15
C ASN A 214 -11.01 2.98 11.03
N ASN A 215 -10.70 3.39 9.80
CA ASN A 215 -10.01 4.64 9.48
C ASN A 215 -8.57 4.75 10.03
N VAL A 216 -7.96 3.63 10.43
CA VAL A 216 -6.52 3.52 10.72
C VAL A 216 -5.87 2.57 9.72
N LEU A 217 -4.61 2.85 9.38
CA LEU A 217 -3.84 1.99 8.48
C LEU A 217 -3.07 1.00 9.34
N ILE A 218 -3.01 -0.25 8.91
CA ILE A 218 -2.27 -1.31 9.57
C ILE A 218 -1.31 -1.92 8.56
N SER A 219 -0.02 -1.94 8.87
CA SER A 219 0.96 -2.68 8.08
C SER A 219 1.50 -3.88 8.84
N HIS A 220 1.93 -4.89 8.10
CA HIS A 220 2.58 -6.08 8.65
C HIS A 220 3.70 -6.56 7.72
N GLY A 221 4.76 -7.07 8.34
CA GLY A 221 5.92 -7.62 7.66
C GLY A 221 6.67 -6.62 6.80
N GLY A 222 7.49 -7.14 5.89
CA GLY A 222 8.34 -6.35 5.01
C GLY A 222 9.82 -6.61 5.28
N THR A 223 10.67 -6.05 4.43
CA THR A 223 12.13 -6.20 4.49
C THR A 223 12.82 -4.84 4.46
N GLY A 224 13.95 -4.75 5.16
CA GLY A 224 14.95 -3.70 5.02
C GLY A 224 15.79 -3.88 3.76
N TYR A 225 16.86 -3.08 3.64
CA TYR A 225 17.90 -3.24 2.61
C TYR A 225 19.25 -3.58 3.27
N PRO A 226 20.02 -4.56 2.77
CA PRO A 226 19.72 -5.44 1.62
C PRO A 226 18.47 -6.31 1.85
N PHE A 227 17.78 -6.67 0.76
CA PHE A 227 16.48 -7.33 0.82
C PHE A 227 16.61 -8.77 1.29
N GLY A 228 15.67 -9.25 2.10
CA GLY A 228 15.71 -10.59 2.71
C GLY A 228 16.56 -10.68 3.98
N VAL A 229 17.55 -9.79 4.15
CA VAL A 229 18.47 -9.83 5.29
C VAL A 229 17.81 -9.40 6.61
N SER A 230 16.98 -8.36 6.57
CA SER A 230 16.28 -7.82 7.75
C SER A 230 14.79 -7.82 7.49
N CYS A 231 14.12 -8.90 7.86
CA CYS A 231 12.68 -9.02 7.73
C CYS A 231 11.97 -8.67 9.05
N SER A 232 10.69 -8.30 8.96
CA SER A 232 9.85 -8.01 10.13
C SER A 232 8.67 -8.97 10.20
N ASN A 233 8.17 -9.24 11.41
CA ASN A 233 6.84 -9.80 11.68
C ASN A 233 6.00 -8.84 12.56
N ASP A 234 6.45 -7.60 12.74
CA ASP A 234 5.74 -6.62 13.54
C ASP A 234 4.46 -6.14 12.83
N CYS A 235 3.53 -5.60 13.62
CA CYS A 235 2.37 -4.86 13.13
C CYS A 235 2.45 -3.40 13.56
N TYR A 236 2.24 -2.48 12.62
CA TYR A 236 2.26 -1.05 12.88
C TYR A 236 0.91 -0.42 12.55
N VAL A 237 0.43 0.45 13.44
CA VAL A 237 -0.80 1.24 13.25
C VAL A 237 -0.42 2.69 12.96
N TYR A 238 -0.88 3.21 11.84
CA TYR A 238 -0.66 4.59 11.43
C TYR A 238 -1.94 5.40 11.58
N ARG A 239 -1.86 6.48 12.36
CA ARG A 239 -2.88 7.52 12.45
C ARG A 239 -2.44 8.73 11.65
N THR A 240 -3.34 9.28 10.85
CA THR A 240 -3.04 10.41 9.97
C THR A 240 -3.90 11.62 10.30
N ALA A 241 -3.36 12.83 10.10
CA ALA A 241 -4.13 14.06 10.27
C ALA A 241 -5.27 14.11 9.24
N SER A 242 -5.03 13.58 8.04
CA SER A 242 -6.04 13.49 6.97
C SER A 242 -7.20 12.56 7.31
N ALA A 243 -7.01 11.61 8.24
CA ALA A 243 -8.08 10.79 8.82
C ALA A 243 -8.76 11.46 10.03
N GLY A 244 -8.36 12.67 10.42
CA GLY A 244 -8.90 13.40 11.57
C GLY A 244 -8.35 12.94 12.93
N ALA A 245 -7.25 12.19 12.95
CA ALA A 245 -6.60 11.71 14.16
C ALA A 245 -5.32 12.50 14.49
N THR A 246 -4.85 12.38 15.73
CA THR A 246 -3.49 12.82 16.10
C THR A 246 -2.49 11.96 15.34
N PRO A 247 -1.62 12.55 14.49
CA PRO A 247 -0.67 11.79 13.68
C PRO A 247 0.31 11.01 14.55
N GLY A 248 0.60 9.77 14.15
CA GLY A 248 1.56 8.94 14.85
C GLY A 248 1.59 7.52 14.32
N VAL A 249 2.63 6.80 14.74
CA VAL A 249 2.79 5.37 14.47
C VAL A 249 2.98 4.65 15.78
N ASP A 250 2.21 3.59 15.99
CA ASP A 250 2.37 2.69 17.12
C ASP A 250 2.74 1.31 16.61
N ARG A 251 3.72 0.68 17.25
CA ARG A 251 3.96 -0.75 17.11
C ARG A 251 3.02 -1.50 18.04
N LEU A 252 2.21 -2.39 17.48
CA LEU A 252 1.31 -3.24 18.28
C LEU A 252 2.13 -4.17 19.17
N GLN A 253 1.75 -4.24 20.44
CA GLN A 253 2.29 -5.24 21.36
C GLN A 253 1.54 -6.55 21.11
N VAL A 254 2.24 -7.52 20.52
CA VAL A 254 1.66 -8.81 20.13
C VAL A 254 2.36 -9.96 20.85
N LYS A 255 1.65 -11.08 21.00
CA LYS A 255 2.12 -12.32 21.64
C LYS A 255 1.45 -13.54 21.00
N GLY A 256 1.78 -14.75 21.45
CA GLY A 256 1.25 -16.00 20.90
C GLY A 256 2.15 -16.56 19.81
N ASP A 257 1.54 -17.19 18.82
CA ASP A 257 2.25 -17.91 17.75
C ASP A 257 2.56 -16.94 16.61
N LEU A 258 3.55 -16.07 16.81
CA LEU A 258 3.92 -15.07 15.82
C LEU A 258 4.40 -15.75 14.52
N PRO A 259 4.02 -15.24 13.34
CA PRO A 259 4.63 -15.68 12.10
C PRO A 259 6.12 -15.36 12.10
N THR A 260 6.91 -16.16 11.40
CA THR A 260 8.32 -15.85 11.13
C THR A 260 8.43 -14.49 10.45
N ALA A 261 9.49 -13.74 10.77
CA ALA A 261 9.78 -12.46 10.13
C ALA A 261 9.97 -12.64 8.62
N GLN A 262 9.09 -12.02 7.83
CA GLN A 262 8.98 -12.26 6.40
C GLN A 262 8.46 -11.04 5.66
N TYR A 263 8.52 -11.10 4.33
CA TYR A 263 8.06 -10.04 3.46
C TYR A 263 7.30 -10.55 2.26
N GLY A 264 6.52 -9.64 1.67
CA GLY A 264 5.52 -9.97 0.67
C GLY A 264 4.32 -10.82 1.14
N PRO A 265 3.89 -10.83 2.42
CA PRO A 265 2.65 -11.53 2.77
C PRO A 265 1.44 -10.84 2.17
N GLY A 266 0.40 -11.61 1.86
CA GLY A 266 -0.95 -11.08 1.65
C GLY A 266 -1.63 -10.88 3.00
N ILE A 267 -2.42 -9.80 3.17
CA ILE A 267 -3.23 -9.60 4.38
C ILE A 267 -4.70 -9.34 4.07
N VAL A 268 -5.57 -9.89 4.90
CA VAL A 268 -7.02 -9.70 4.84
C VAL A 268 -7.55 -9.50 6.25
N ILE A 269 -8.45 -8.54 6.45
CA ILE A 269 -9.16 -8.39 7.71
C ILE A 269 -10.55 -9.01 7.56
N HIS A 270 -10.88 -9.94 8.45
CA HIS A 270 -12.21 -10.52 8.56
C HIS A 270 -12.63 -10.57 10.03
N ASN A 271 -13.81 -9.99 10.33
CA ASN A 271 -14.30 -9.76 11.68
C ASN A 271 -13.27 -8.95 12.50
N ASN A 272 -12.66 -9.57 13.50
CA ASN A 272 -11.65 -8.95 14.37
C ASN A 272 -10.24 -9.52 14.13
N PHE A 273 -10.06 -10.33 13.08
CA PHE A 273 -8.80 -11.00 12.80
C PHE A 273 -8.14 -10.40 11.56
N LEU A 274 -6.85 -10.10 11.67
CA LEU A 274 -5.97 -9.85 10.54
C LEU A 274 -5.31 -11.16 10.16
N TYR A 275 -5.68 -11.71 9.01
CA TYR A 275 -5.06 -12.89 8.43
C TYR A 275 -3.83 -12.49 7.62
N THR A 276 -2.77 -13.27 7.72
CA THR A 276 -1.59 -13.20 6.85
C THR A 276 -1.48 -14.51 6.07
N ILE A 277 -1.11 -14.41 4.79
CA ILE A 277 -0.96 -15.58 3.92
C ILE A 277 0.31 -15.46 3.11
N GLY A 278 1.16 -16.47 3.28
CA GLY A 278 2.40 -16.66 2.53
C GLY A 278 3.41 -15.52 2.69
N GLY A 279 4.39 -15.50 1.79
CA GLY A 279 5.53 -14.59 1.87
C GLY A 279 6.84 -15.35 1.76
N THR A 280 7.94 -14.64 2.03
CA THR A 280 9.28 -15.23 2.03
C THR A 280 10.15 -14.61 3.11
N THR A 281 11.07 -15.41 3.64
CA THR A 281 12.16 -14.98 4.53
C THR A 281 13.36 -14.44 3.73
N GLY A 282 13.34 -14.54 2.40
CA GLY A 282 14.49 -14.34 1.51
C GLY A 282 15.11 -15.64 1.04
N PHE A 283 14.96 -16.70 1.82
CA PHE A 283 15.49 -18.04 1.54
C PHE A 283 14.36 -19.03 1.30
N GLU A 284 13.35 -19.00 2.18
CA GLU A 284 12.21 -19.92 2.13
C GLU A 284 10.96 -19.18 1.68
N TYR A 285 10.09 -19.89 0.98
CA TYR A 285 8.79 -19.41 0.55
C TYR A 285 7.71 -20.21 1.27
N THR A 286 6.66 -19.53 1.72
CA THR A 286 5.58 -20.18 2.46
C THR A 286 4.22 -19.78 1.91
N CYS A 287 3.21 -20.61 2.21
CA CYS A 287 1.79 -20.29 2.11
C CYS A 287 1.07 -20.43 3.46
N ASP A 288 1.81 -20.37 4.57
CA ASP A 288 1.23 -20.48 5.90
C ASP A 288 0.18 -19.40 6.17
N VAL A 289 -0.79 -19.76 6.99
CA VAL A 289 -1.89 -18.89 7.40
C VAL A 289 -1.81 -18.64 8.89
N TYR A 290 -1.55 -17.39 9.24
CA TYR A 290 -1.63 -16.91 10.61
C TYR A 290 -2.78 -15.91 10.73
N ARG A 291 -3.27 -15.73 11.95
CA ARG A 291 -4.21 -14.64 12.25
C ARG A 291 -3.88 -13.95 13.56
N LEU A 292 -4.04 -12.63 13.57
CA LEU A 292 -3.93 -11.80 14.75
C LEU A 292 -5.32 -11.38 15.20
N ASP A 293 -5.73 -11.73 16.42
CA ASP A 293 -6.91 -11.13 17.04
C ASP A 293 -6.58 -9.67 17.42
N LEU A 294 -7.15 -8.73 16.68
CA LEU A 294 -6.91 -7.30 16.86
C LEU A 294 -7.43 -6.76 18.20
N ARG A 295 -8.24 -7.52 18.94
CA ARG A 295 -8.74 -7.13 20.27
C ARG A 295 -7.78 -7.53 21.39
N THR A 296 -7.12 -8.67 21.25
CA THR A 296 -6.28 -9.26 22.31
C THR A 296 -4.78 -9.13 22.02
N GLY A 297 -4.41 -8.85 20.77
CA GLY A 297 -3.02 -8.84 20.33
C GLY A 297 -2.39 -10.23 20.28
N ILE A 298 -3.19 -11.29 20.20
CA ILE A 298 -2.71 -12.67 20.18
C ILE A 298 -2.69 -13.18 18.74
N TRP A 299 -1.51 -13.60 18.30
CA TRP A 299 -1.31 -14.37 17.08
C TRP A 299 -1.62 -15.84 17.32
N GLU A 300 -2.25 -16.44 16.33
CA GLU A 300 -2.53 -17.87 16.26
C GLU A 300 -2.02 -18.37 14.91
N ASN A 301 -1.32 -19.51 14.94
CA ASN A 301 -1.10 -20.27 13.73
C ASN A 301 -2.40 -21.01 13.36
N VAL A 302 -2.95 -20.71 12.19
CA VAL A 302 -4.22 -21.31 11.73
C VAL A 302 -3.95 -22.50 10.82
N TYR A 303 -2.88 -22.43 10.03
CA TYR A 303 -2.47 -23.51 9.13
C TYR A 303 -0.98 -23.38 8.77
N ILE A 304 -0.23 -24.48 8.86
CA ILE A 304 1.13 -24.59 8.31
C ILE A 304 1.06 -25.46 7.05
N SER A 305 1.48 -24.90 5.92
CA SER A 305 1.51 -25.58 4.64
C SER A 305 2.71 -26.51 4.58
N ARG A 306 2.50 -27.73 4.12
CA ARG A 306 3.52 -28.78 3.99
C ARG A 306 3.72 -29.12 2.52
N PRO A 307 4.93 -28.99 1.94
CA PRO A 307 5.19 -29.28 0.53
C PRO A 307 4.78 -30.70 0.10
N GLU A 308 4.81 -31.66 1.02
CA GLU A 308 4.50 -33.07 0.77
C GLU A 308 2.99 -33.32 0.68
N MET A 309 2.17 -32.42 1.22
CA MET A 309 0.71 -32.52 1.17
C MET A 309 0.20 -32.01 -0.16
N ARG A 310 -0.38 -32.92 -0.97
CA ARG A 310 -0.85 -32.62 -2.33
C ARG A 310 -1.86 -31.46 -2.42
N ASP A 311 -2.61 -31.23 -1.35
CA ASP A 311 -3.65 -30.19 -1.31
C ASP A 311 -3.14 -28.85 -0.77
N ASP A 312 -1.90 -28.79 -0.28
CA ASP A 312 -1.30 -27.52 0.15
C ASP A 312 -0.72 -26.77 -1.05
N PRO A 313 -0.90 -25.44 -1.11
CA PRO A 313 -0.25 -24.63 -2.13
C PRO A 313 1.23 -24.50 -1.82
N GLU A 314 2.05 -24.64 -2.88
CA GLU A 314 3.46 -24.30 -2.81
C GLU A 314 3.65 -22.87 -2.31
N GLY A 315 4.69 -22.70 -1.49
CA GLY A 315 5.08 -21.41 -0.93
C GLY A 315 5.37 -20.38 -2.01
N ARG A 316 4.90 -19.14 -1.81
CA ARG A 316 4.99 -18.12 -2.86
C ARG A 316 5.11 -16.71 -2.33
N TYR A 317 5.73 -15.89 -3.16
CA TYR A 317 6.00 -14.48 -2.94
C TYR A 317 5.37 -13.64 -4.07
N ARG A 318 4.95 -12.42 -3.71
CA ARG A 318 4.30 -11.44 -4.62
C ARG A 318 3.13 -12.02 -5.39
N HIS A 319 2.42 -12.93 -4.74
CA HIS A 319 1.01 -13.15 -4.96
C HIS A 319 0.22 -11.95 -4.46
N GLU A 320 -1.04 -11.92 -4.85
CA GLU A 320 -2.02 -10.99 -4.31
C GLU A 320 -3.20 -11.79 -3.75
N VAL A 321 -3.89 -11.25 -2.75
CA VAL A 321 -5.00 -11.94 -2.06
C VAL A 321 -6.32 -11.22 -2.28
N VAL A 322 -7.40 -12.00 -2.41
CA VAL A 322 -8.78 -11.49 -2.56
C VAL A 322 -9.71 -12.33 -1.71
N TYR A 323 -10.68 -11.71 -1.06
CA TYR A 323 -11.54 -12.34 -0.07
C TYR A 323 -13.03 -12.20 -0.44
N ASP A 324 -13.75 -13.32 -0.49
CA ASP A 324 -15.16 -13.34 -0.92
C ASP A 324 -16.20 -13.42 0.20
N GLY A 325 -15.78 -13.41 1.47
CA GLY A 325 -16.65 -13.68 2.61
C GLY A 325 -16.46 -15.07 3.22
N LYS A 326 -15.94 -16.04 2.45
CA LYS A 326 -15.72 -17.43 2.88
C LYS A 326 -14.29 -17.89 2.65
N HIS A 327 -13.71 -17.49 1.53
CA HIS A 327 -12.42 -17.95 1.04
C HIS A 327 -11.48 -16.77 0.82
N ILE A 328 -10.22 -16.94 1.22
CA ILE A 328 -9.13 -16.03 0.82
C ILE A 328 -8.40 -16.67 -0.35
N PHE A 329 -8.64 -16.17 -1.56
CA PHE A 329 -8.00 -16.60 -2.80
C PHE A 329 -6.61 -16.02 -2.90
N VAL A 330 -5.66 -16.85 -3.35
CA VAL A 330 -4.29 -16.44 -3.63
C VAL A 330 -4.06 -16.45 -5.14
N LEU A 331 -3.74 -15.29 -5.70
CA LEU A 331 -3.59 -15.09 -7.14
C LEU A 331 -2.10 -14.99 -7.49
N GLY A 332 -1.66 -15.81 -8.44
CA GLY A 332 -0.32 -15.77 -9.04
C GLY A 332 0.80 -15.87 -8.00
N GLY A 333 1.82 -15.04 -8.18
CA GLY A 333 3.03 -15.08 -7.37
C GLY A 333 4.00 -16.14 -7.86
N GLY A 334 5.08 -16.33 -7.12
CA GLY A 334 6.12 -17.28 -7.50
C GLY A 334 7.22 -17.40 -6.47
N THR A 335 8.21 -18.22 -6.80
CA THR A 335 9.50 -18.30 -6.09
C THR A 335 10.56 -17.52 -6.88
N SER A 336 11.85 -17.72 -6.58
CA SER A 336 12.95 -17.27 -7.43
C SER A 336 12.82 -17.85 -8.84
N HIS A 337 12.62 -19.16 -8.94
CA HIS A 337 12.70 -19.91 -10.20
C HIS A 337 11.34 -20.25 -10.84
N SER A 338 10.22 -20.09 -10.12
CA SER A 338 8.89 -20.46 -10.61
C SER A 338 7.90 -19.30 -10.54
N VAL A 339 6.92 -19.30 -11.44
CA VAL A 339 5.79 -18.38 -11.43
C VAL A 339 4.51 -19.16 -11.66
N TYR A 340 3.53 -18.95 -10.79
CA TYR A 340 2.29 -19.71 -10.78
C TYR A 340 1.26 -19.15 -11.76
N ASP A 341 0.50 -20.05 -12.39
CA ASP A 341 -0.58 -19.68 -13.28
C ASP A 341 -1.82 -19.17 -12.54
N LEU A 342 -2.80 -18.73 -13.33
CA LEU A 342 -4.08 -18.20 -12.86
C LEU A 342 -5.26 -19.03 -13.34
N GLN A 343 -5.00 -20.25 -13.84
CA GLN A 343 -6.03 -21.20 -14.28
C GLN A 343 -6.61 -21.94 -13.10
N ARG A 344 -5.76 -22.46 -12.20
CA ARG A 344 -6.17 -23.14 -10.98
C ARG A 344 -5.62 -22.39 -9.76
N ILE A 345 -6.51 -21.74 -9.00
CA ILE A 345 -6.11 -20.85 -7.90
C ILE A 345 -6.41 -21.50 -6.54
N PRO A 346 -5.44 -21.52 -5.60
CA PRO A 346 -5.70 -21.95 -4.23
C PRO A 346 -6.50 -20.89 -3.47
N ALA A 347 -7.34 -21.35 -2.55
CA ALA A 347 -8.13 -20.48 -1.70
C ALA A 347 -8.28 -21.08 -0.30
N TYR A 348 -7.91 -20.31 0.72
CA TYR A 348 -8.00 -20.75 2.10
C TYR A 348 -9.44 -20.64 2.59
N ASN A 349 -10.02 -21.76 3.02
CA ASN A 349 -11.39 -21.85 3.51
C ASN A 349 -11.44 -21.52 5.00
N LEU A 350 -11.91 -20.31 5.34
CA LEU A 350 -11.92 -19.81 6.72
C LEU A 350 -12.79 -20.64 7.68
N LYS A 351 -13.77 -21.40 7.17
CA LYS A 351 -14.64 -22.22 8.01
C LYS A 351 -14.05 -23.61 8.25
N ALA A 352 -13.47 -24.21 7.21
CA ALA A 352 -12.91 -25.56 7.28
C ALA A 352 -11.45 -25.58 7.74
N ASN A 353 -10.77 -24.42 7.76
CA ASN A 353 -9.34 -24.28 8.05
C ASN A 353 -8.46 -25.17 7.17
N CYS A 354 -8.76 -25.23 5.87
CA CYS A 354 -8.01 -26.00 4.89
C CYS A 354 -7.91 -25.24 3.56
N TRP A 355 -7.02 -25.72 2.69
CA TRP A 355 -6.88 -25.23 1.33
C TRP A 355 -7.88 -25.90 0.39
N ASP A 356 -8.61 -25.09 -0.37
CA ASP A 356 -9.41 -25.51 -1.51
C ASP A 356 -8.71 -25.06 -2.81
N TYR A 357 -9.01 -25.70 -3.94
CA TYR A 357 -8.59 -25.24 -5.27
C TYR A 357 -9.79 -24.97 -6.17
N PHE A 358 -9.70 -23.89 -6.93
CA PHE A 358 -10.75 -23.51 -7.88
C PHE A 358 -10.18 -23.36 -9.28
N GLU A 359 -10.80 -24.06 -10.23
CA GLU A 359 -10.63 -23.79 -11.65
C GLU A 359 -11.26 -22.45 -11.99
N THR A 360 -10.56 -21.68 -12.81
CA THR A 360 -11.03 -20.46 -13.44
C THR A 360 -11.31 -20.72 -14.91
N TYR A 361 -12.08 -19.83 -15.52
CA TYR A 361 -12.53 -19.94 -16.89
C TYR A 361 -12.00 -18.76 -17.69
N PRO A 362 -11.61 -18.97 -18.96
CA PRO A 362 -10.96 -17.94 -19.76
C PRO A 362 -11.95 -16.91 -20.27
N ASP A 363 -11.42 -15.76 -20.65
CA ASP A 363 -12.13 -14.84 -21.54
C ASP A 363 -12.03 -15.36 -22.98
N GLN A 364 -13.13 -15.93 -23.48
CA GLN A 364 -13.21 -16.46 -24.84
C GLN A 364 -12.91 -15.41 -25.92
N ARG A 365 -13.07 -14.12 -25.63
CA ARG A 365 -12.79 -13.03 -26.58
C ARG A 365 -11.31 -12.70 -26.66
N ALA A 366 -10.58 -12.97 -25.58
CA ALA A 366 -9.14 -12.70 -25.48
C ALA A 366 -8.29 -13.93 -25.88
N ALA A 367 -8.92 -15.03 -26.28
CA ALA A 367 -8.21 -16.21 -26.76
C ALA A 367 -7.57 -15.90 -28.12
N ASP A 368 -6.25 -16.02 -28.19
CA ASP A 368 -5.46 -15.81 -29.39
C ASP A 368 -4.75 -17.12 -29.77
N ALA A 369 -5.09 -17.65 -30.93
CA ALA A 369 -4.51 -18.89 -31.45
C ALA A 369 -3.04 -18.71 -31.86
N ASP A 370 -2.62 -17.49 -32.20
CA ASP A 370 -1.28 -17.20 -32.72
C ASP A 370 -0.25 -16.98 -31.59
N ASP A 371 -0.67 -16.40 -30.46
CA ASP A 371 0.17 -16.23 -29.26
C ASP A 371 0.11 -17.45 -28.31
N GLY A 372 -0.84 -18.37 -28.55
CA GLY A 372 -1.10 -19.51 -27.68
C GLY A 372 -1.83 -19.10 -26.39
N ASN A 373 -2.30 -17.85 -26.29
CA ASN A 373 -3.08 -17.37 -25.17
C ASN A 373 -4.49 -17.97 -25.23
N ARG A 374 -4.79 -18.83 -24.27
CA ARG A 374 -6.09 -19.50 -24.17
C ARG A 374 -7.19 -18.64 -23.53
N GLY A 375 -7.00 -17.32 -23.48
CA GLY A 375 -7.92 -16.36 -22.87
C GLY A 375 -7.70 -16.17 -21.36
N TYR A 376 -6.52 -16.50 -20.85
CA TYR A 376 -6.15 -16.29 -19.44
C TYR A 376 -5.11 -15.18 -19.32
N PRO A 377 -5.05 -14.47 -18.18
CA PRO A 377 -3.85 -13.73 -17.86
C PRO A 377 -2.66 -14.71 -17.76
N LYS A 378 -1.56 -14.42 -18.47
CA LYS A 378 -0.33 -15.23 -18.37
C LYS A 378 0.17 -15.33 -16.91
N PRO A 379 0.82 -16.44 -16.51
CA PRO A 379 1.44 -16.60 -15.19
C PRO A 379 2.28 -15.38 -14.83
N ARG A 380 2.13 -14.86 -13.60
CA ARG A 380 2.78 -13.61 -13.21
C ARG A 380 3.00 -13.46 -11.71
N LYS A 381 4.09 -12.80 -11.35
CA LYS A 381 4.39 -12.25 -10.02
C LYS A 381 4.59 -10.74 -10.07
N CYS A 382 4.63 -10.09 -8.90
CA CYS A 382 4.92 -8.66 -8.76
C CYS A 382 3.92 -7.73 -9.49
N PHE A 383 2.72 -8.24 -9.75
CA PHE A 383 1.58 -7.48 -10.25
C PHE A 383 0.82 -6.86 -9.06
N SER A 384 -0.15 -5.99 -9.33
CA SER A 384 -1.06 -5.49 -8.31
C SER A 384 -2.46 -6.03 -8.50
N CYS A 385 -3.18 -6.27 -7.41
CA CYS A 385 -4.58 -6.63 -7.42
C CYS A 385 -5.41 -5.66 -6.58
N VAL A 386 -6.64 -5.39 -7.00
CA VAL A 386 -7.64 -4.72 -6.17
C VAL A 386 -8.95 -5.48 -6.19
N GLN A 387 -9.62 -5.52 -5.03
CA GLN A 387 -10.94 -6.11 -4.88
C GLN A 387 -12.03 -5.06 -5.08
N HIS A 388 -13.04 -5.38 -5.89
CA HIS A 388 -14.23 -4.58 -6.08
C HIS A 388 -15.48 -5.42 -5.82
N GLN A 389 -16.49 -4.84 -5.16
CA GLN A 389 -17.82 -5.43 -5.09
C GLN A 389 -18.71 -4.80 -6.15
N SER A 390 -19.18 -5.60 -7.10
CA SER A 390 -20.07 -5.16 -8.17
C SER A 390 -21.44 -4.71 -7.64
N SER A 391 -22.24 -4.07 -8.50
CA SER A 391 -23.62 -3.71 -8.17
C SER A 391 -24.54 -4.91 -7.89
N THR A 392 -24.17 -6.11 -8.35
CA THR A 392 -24.88 -7.36 -8.06
C THR A 392 -24.44 -8.00 -6.74
N GLY A 393 -23.44 -7.41 -6.06
CA GLY A 393 -22.86 -7.94 -4.82
C GLY A 393 -21.71 -8.92 -5.05
N ASP A 394 -21.35 -9.19 -6.31
CA ASP A 394 -20.26 -10.12 -6.65
C ASP A 394 -18.91 -9.50 -6.32
N ILE A 395 -17.99 -10.33 -5.84
CA ILE A 395 -16.61 -9.92 -5.63
C ILE A 395 -15.82 -10.14 -6.93
N GLU A 396 -15.16 -9.08 -7.37
CA GLU A 396 -14.35 -9.04 -8.58
C GLU A 396 -12.91 -8.64 -8.24
N ALA A 397 -11.93 -9.39 -8.73
CA ALA A 397 -10.52 -9.09 -8.59
C ALA A 397 -9.99 -8.44 -9.88
N PHE A 398 -9.42 -7.25 -9.80
CA PHE A 398 -8.76 -6.59 -10.92
C PHE A 398 -7.26 -6.68 -10.76
N ILE A 399 -6.59 -7.31 -11.72
CA ILE A 399 -5.11 -7.43 -11.73
C ILE A 399 -4.51 -6.58 -12.84
N THR A 400 -3.31 -6.05 -12.61
CA THR A 400 -2.60 -5.22 -13.59
C THR A 400 -1.09 -5.44 -13.53
N GLY A 401 -0.46 -5.49 -14.71
CA GLY A 401 0.99 -5.59 -14.86
C GLY A 401 1.60 -6.88 -14.30
N GLY A 402 2.84 -6.79 -13.83
CA GLY A 402 3.66 -7.92 -13.35
C GLY A 402 4.69 -8.42 -14.38
N LEU A 403 5.32 -9.55 -14.06
CA LEU A 403 6.30 -10.24 -14.90
C LEU A 403 6.17 -11.75 -14.84
N GLN A 404 6.60 -12.46 -15.88
CA GLN A 404 6.44 -13.92 -16.04
C GLN A 404 7.52 -14.76 -15.35
N GLY A 405 8.58 -14.13 -14.84
CA GLY A 405 9.69 -14.81 -14.14
C GLY A 405 10.85 -15.22 -15.06
N ASP A 406 10.68 -15.09 -16.37
CA ASP A 406 11.73 -15.22 -17.39
C ASP A 406 12.60 -13.95 -17.55
N PHE A 407 12.42 -12.98 -16.65
CA PHE A 407 13.05 -11.65 -16.62
C PHE A 407 13.01 -10.87 -17.95
N SER A 408 12.14 -11.26 -18.88
CA SER A 408 12.05 -10.68 -20.23
C SER A 408 10.61 -10.37 -20.64
N THR A 409 9.63 -11.04 -20.04
CA THR A 409 8.22 -10.81 -20.27
C THR A 409 7.61 -9.97 -19.16
N TYR A 410 7.23 -8.74 -19.52
CA TYR A 410 6.60 -7.76 -18.63
C TYR A 410 5.21 -7.40 -19.14
N PHE A 411 4.28 -7.24 -18.21
CA PHE A 411 2.87 -7.05 -18.55
C PHE A 411 2.41 -5.60 -18.35
N SER A 412 1.50 -5.17 -19.21
CA SER A 412 0.78 -3.88 -19.14
C SER A 412 -0.74 -4.06 -19.19
N ASP A 413 -1.22 -5.28 -19.37
CA ASP A 413 -2.62 -5.64 -19.46
C ASP A 413 -3.35 -5.49 -18.12
N ILE A 414 -4.67 -5.36 -18.21
CA ILE A 414 -5.58 -5.30 -17.07
C ILE A 414 -6.62 -6.39 -17.25
N TRP A 415 -6.80 -7.22 -16.23
CA TRP A 415 -7.76 -8.31 -16.21
C TRP A 415 -8.69 -8.21 -15.01
N LYS A 416 -9.87 -8.81 -15.15
CA LYS A 416 -10.86 -8.92 -14.10
C LYS A 416 -11.30 -10.37 -13.93
N LEU A 417 -11.27 -10.91 -12.72
CA LEU A 417 -11.85 -12.20 -12.34
C LEU A 417 -13.12 -11.97 -11.52
N ASN A 418 -14.26 -12.50 -11.95
CA ASN A 418 -15.44 -12.57 -11.09
C ASN A 418 -15.33 -13.80 -10.20
N LEU A 419 -15.25 -13.65 -8.88
CA LEU A 419 -15.04 -14.77 -7.96
C LEU A 419 -16.26 -15.69 -7.84
N ARG A 420 -17.47 -15.23 -8.15
CA ARG A 420 -18.65 -16.10 -8.14
C ARG A 420 -18.66 -17.02 -9.36
N THR A 421 -18.48 -16.47 -10.56
CA THR A 421 -18.49 -17.26 -11.80
C THR A 421 -17.15 -17.90 -12.12
N LYS A 422 -16.07 -17.45 -11.47
CA LYS A 422 -14.67 -17.83 -11.74
C LYS A 422 -14.21 -17.51 -13.16
N HIS A 423 -14.85 -16.55 -13.85
CA HIS A 423 -14.48 -16.17 -15.22
C HIS A 423 -13.55 -14.96 -15.23
N TRP A 424 -12.49 -15.07 -16.03
CA TRP A 424 -11.62 -13.96 -16.41
C TRP A 424 -12.23 -13.13 -17.54
N TYR A 425 -11.90 -11.85 -17.53
CA TYR A 425 -12.26 -10.87 -18.56
C TYR A 425 -11.07 -9.93 -18.77
N ARG A 426 -10.63 -9.77 -20.01
CA ARG A 426 -9.59 -8.79 -20.35
C ARG A 426 -10.23 -7.41 -20.55
N ILE A 427 -9.68 -6.39 -19.93
CA ILE A 427 -10.13 -5.01 -20.12
C ILE A 427 -9.43 -4.44 -21.36
N GLU A 428 -10.12 -4.41 -22.50
CA GLU A 428 -9.56 -3.93 -23.77
C GLU A 428 -9.42 -2.40 -23.84
N THR A 429 -10.26 -1.67 -23.10
CA THR A 429 -10.32 -0.21 -23.12
C THR A 429 -9.30 0.47 -22.20
N ALA A 430 -8.55 -0.30 -21.42
CA ALA A 430 -7.53 0.20 -20.50
C ALA A 430 -6.29 -0.70 -20.50
N ILE A 431 -5.14 -0.05 -20.62
CA ILE A 431 -3.82 -0.68 -20.57
C ILE A 431 -2.87 0.28 -19.86
N LEU A 432 -1.92 -0.26 -19.11
CA LEU A 432 -0.82 0.55 -18.58
C LEU A 432 -0.02 1.11 -19.77
N PRO A 433 0.38 2.40 -19.75
CA PRO A 433 1.09 2.99 -20.89
C PRO A 433 2.40 2.27 -21.24
N ARG A 434 3.02 1.63 -20.24
CA ARG A 434 4.18 0.76 -20.37
C ARG A 434 4.09 -0.37 -19.34
N PRO A 435 4.75 -1.52 -19.56
CA PRO A 435 4.79 -2.60 -18.60
C PRO A 435 5.35 -2.16 -17.24
N LEU A 436 4.72 -2.61 -16.16
CA LEU A 436 5.08 -2.22 -14.78
C LEU A 436 5.02 -3.43 -13.85
N TYR A 437 5.99 -3.52 -12.95
CA TYR A 437 6.04 -4.52 -11.87
C TYR A 437 6.52 -3.87 -10.56
N PHE A 438 6.23 -4.48 -9.41
CA PHE A 438 6.44 -3.87 -8.08
C PHE A 438 5.78 -2.49 -7.90
N HIS A 439 4.78 -2.18 -8.72
CA HIS A 439 3.85 -1.10 -8.48
C HIS A 439 2.83 -1.56 -7.42
N SER A 440 2.03 -0.63 -6.94
CA SER A 440 0.92 -0.96 -6.04
C SER A 440 -0.38 -0.37 -6.62
N ALA A 441 -1.50 -1.04 -6.34
CA ALA A 441 -2.83 -0.57 -6.69
C ALA A 441 -3.73 -0.52 -5.46
N ALA A 442 -4.69 0.41 -5.45
CA ALA A 442 -5.70 0.51 -4.41
C ALA A 442 -7.08 0.81 -4.98
N HIS A 443 -8.10 0.21 -4.38
CA HIS A 443 -9.51 0.52 -4.64
C HIS A 443 -9.99 1.56 -3.63
N ALA A 444 -10.52 2.67 -4.14
CA ALA A 444 -11.33 3.59 -3.35
C ALA A 444 -12.78 3.10 -3.36
N ASP A 445 -13.48 3.16 -2.21
CA ASP A 445 -14.85 2.67 -2.00
C ASP A 445 -15.92 3.21 -2.98
N ASN A 446 -15.57 4.22 -3.77
CA ASN A 446 -16.43 4.73 -4.84
C ASN A 446 -16.35 3.93 -6.15
N GLY A 447 -15.54 2.87 -6.23
CA GLY A 447 -15.37 2.06 -7.45
C GLY A 447 -14.24 2.53 -8.36
N CYS A 448 -13.33 3.38 -7.85
CA CYS A 448 -12.16 3.86 -8.59
C CYS A 448 -10.90 3.13 -8.15
N MET A 449 -10.16 2.60 -9.10
CA MET A 449 -8.85 1.99 -8.90
C MET A 449 -7.76 3.02 -9.16
N TYR A 450 -6.73 3.02 -8.31
CA TYR A 450 -5.52 3.82 -8.46
C TYR A 450 -4.31 2.90 -8.59
N VAL A 451 -3.36 3.27 -9.46
CA VAL A 451 -2.10 2.55 -9.67
C VAL A 451 -0.95 3.53 -9.52
N PHE A 452 0.02 3.22 -8.65
CA PHE A 452 1.13 4.12 -8.34
C PHE A 452 2.49 3.41 -8.37
N GLY A 453 3.49 4.12 -8.89
CA GLY A 453 4.88 3.74 -8.84
C GLY A 453 5.24 2.48 -9.63
N GLY A 454 6.20 1.71 -9.12
CA GLY A 454 6.72 0.49 -9.74
C GLY A 454 7.96 0.69 -10.58
N ILE A 455 8.47 -0.41 -11.12
CA ILE A 455 9.60 -0.47 -12.04
C ILE A 455 9.05 -0.65 -13.44
N GLU A 456 9.50 0.22 -14.33
CA GLU A 456 9.22 0.19 -15.74
C GLU A 456 10.47 -0.34 -16.46
N TYR A 457 10.29 -1.41 -17.23
CA TYR A 457 11.39 -2.00 -18.01
C TYR A 457 11.55 -1.26 -19.35
N MET A 458 12.77 -0.79 -19.63
CA MET A 458 13.25 -0.46 -20.98
C MET A 458 14.44 -1.37 -21.31
N GLU A 459 14.59 -1.75 -22.58
CA GLU A 459 15.72 -2.54 -23.09
C GLU A 459 17.10 -2.02 -22.65
N LYS A 460 17.22 -0.72 -22.31
CA LYS A 460 18.47 -0.05 -21.91
C LYS A 460 18.56 0.31 -20.43
N GLU A 461 17.44 0.36 -19.71
CA GLU A 461 17.41 0.86 -18.32
C GLU A 461 16.13 0.43 -17.60
N MET A 462 16.25 0.02 -16.34
CA MET A 462 15.11 -0.14 -15.44
C MET A 462 14.86 1.19 -14.72
N ARG A 463 13.63 1.71 -14.79
CA ARG A 463 13.31 2.99 -14.17
C ARG A 463 12.14 2.88 -13.21
N ARG A 464 12.39 3.27 -11.96
CA ARG A 464 11.32 3.44 -10.98
C ARG A 464 10.47 4.65 -11.35
N ARG A 465 9.16 4.52 -11.20
CA ARG A 465 8.18 5.57 -11.50
C ARG A 465 7.55 6.08 -10.22
N ASN A 466 6.96 7.26 -10.32
CA ASN A 466 5.97 7.81 -9.39
C ASN A 466 4.78 8.33 -10.19
N ASP A 467 4.45 7.76 -11.34
CA ASP A 467 3.20 8.15 -11.99
C ASP A 467 2.02 7.55 -11.22
N LEU A 468 0.95 8.35 -11.09
CA LEU A 468 -0.32 7.91 -10.53
C LEU A 468 -1.34 7.83 -11.67
N TYR A 469 -2.00 6.69 -11.80
CA TYR A 469 -3.10 6.48 -12.73
C TYR A 469 -4.39 6.19 -11.97
N LYS A 470 -5.53 6.59 -12.53
CA LYS A 470 -6.86 6.25 -12.03
C LYS A 470 -7.70 5.59 -13.12
N MET A 471 -8.56 4.65 -12.74
CA MET A 471 -9.54 4.01 -13.61
C MET A 471 -10.82 3.71 -12.85
N TRP A 472 -11.96 4.15 -13.38
CA TRP A 472 -13.26 3.72 -12.86
C TRP A 472 -13.53 2.26 -13.27
N MET A 473 -13.65 1.36 -12.29
CA MET A 473 -13.88 -0.08 -12.54
C MET A 473 -15.35 -0.39 -12.82
N THR A 474 -16.24 0.47 -12.35
CA THR A 474 -17.68 0.38 -12.54
C THR A 474 -18.27 1.77 -12.77
N VAL A 475 -19.54 1.84 -13.13
CA VAL A 475 -20.29 3.09 -13.10
C VAL A 475 -20.66 3.37 -11.64
N PRO A 476 -20.11 4.41 -11.00
CA PRO A 476 -20.39 4.69 -9.60
C PRO A 476 -21.77 5.35 -9.45
N LYS A 477 -22.17 5.65 -8.21
CA LYS A 477 -23.38 6.44 -7.96
C LYS A 477 -23.28 7.80 -8.68
N LEU A 478 -24.39 8.30 -9.20
CA LEU A 478 -24.45 9.61 -9.87
C LEU A 478 -23.83 10.72 -9.02
N SER A 479 -24.00 10.67 -7.69
CA SER A 479 -23.38 11.64 -6.79
C SER A 479 -21.84 11.64 -6.82
N GLU A 480 -21.21 10.48 -7.01
CA GLU A 480 -19.75 10.39 -7.16
C GLU A 480 -19.30 10.94 -8.51
N MET A 481 -20.05 10.68 -9.59
CA MET A 481 -19.79 11.26 -10.91
C MET A 481 -19.91 12.79 -10.87
N CYS A 482 -20.95 13.31 -10.22
CA CYS A 482 -21.13 14.75 -10.02
C CYS A 482 -19.98 15.34 -9.19
N TRP A 483 -19.49 14.63 -8.18
CA TRP A 483 -18.35 15.08 -7.38
C TRP A 483 -17.03 15.09 -8.17
N ASP A 484 -16.76 14.04 -8.95
CA ASP A 484 -15.61 13.99 -9.86
C ASP A 484 -15.68 15.12 -10.90
N ALA A 485 -16.87 15.42 -11.44
CA ALA A 485 -17.08 16.57 -12.32
C ALA A 485 -16.86 17.91 -11.60
N ILE A 486 -17.41 18.10 -10.40
CA ILE A 486 -17.24 19.33 -9.61
C ILE A 486 -15.75 19.59 -9.33
N THR A 487 -15.00 18.58 -8.90
CA THR A 487 -13.56 18.69 -8.61
C THR A 487 -12.67 18.73 -9.86
N TYR A 488 -13.19 18.28 -11.01
CA TYR A 488 -12.58 18.47 -12.32
C TYR A 488 -12.59 19.96 -12.70
N TYR A 489 -13.75 20.62 -12.58
CA TYR A 489 -13.93 22.03 -12.92
C TYR A 489 -13.40 23.02 -11.88
N ASN A 490 -13.30 22.60 -10.61
CA ASN A 490 -12.91 23.46 -9.51
C ASN A 490 -11.70 22.87 -8.78
N ASP A 491 -10.56 23.56 -8.83
CA ASP A 491 -9.31 23.17 -8.18
C ASP A 491 -9.05 23.90 -6.86
N ASN A 492 -9.99 24.72 -6.41
CA ASN A 492 -9.86 25.69 -5.32
C ASN A 492 -10.90 25.50 -4.20
N LEU A 493 -11.64 24.39 -4.20
CA LEU A 493 -12.73 24.15 -3.24
C LEU A 493 -12.23 24.09 -1.79
N ASP A 494 -10.97 23.75 -1.56
CA ASP A 494 -10.30 23.73 -0.26
C ASP A 494 -10.00 25.12 0.32
N LEU A 495 -10.15 26.19 -0.47
CA LEU A 495 -9.99 27.58 0.00
C LEU A 495 -11.23 28.09 0.76
N TYR A 496 -12.38 27.44 0.57
CA TYR A 496 -13.65 27.84 1.15
C TYR A 496 -13.90 27.13 2.48
N ASP A 497 -14.50 27.85 3.43
CA ASP A 497 -14.92 27.22 4.68
C ASP A 497 -16.10 26.26 4.46
N ARG A 498 -16.30 25.35 5.41
CA ARG A 498 -17.38 24.35 5.32
C ARG A 498 -18.76 24.99 5.21
N LYS A 499 -18.99 26.12 5.90
CA LYS A 499 -20.27 26.83 5.87
C LYS A 499 -20.60 27.33 4.46
N THR A 500 -19.61 27.86 3.76
CA THR A 500 -19.73 28.37 2.39
C THR A 500 -19.99 27.24 1.41
N LEU A 501 -19.25 26.13 1.51
CA LEU A 501 -19.46 24.96 0.66
C LEU A 501 -20.87 24.37 0.83
N LEU A 502 -21.32 24.21 2.07
CA LEU A 502 -22.67 23.75 2.39
C LEU A 502 -23.74 24.73 1.87
N GLY A 503 -23.52 26.04 2.05
CA GLY A 503 -24.41 27.09 1.54
C GLY A 503 -24.50 27.12 0.01
N ALA A 504 -23.45 26.70 -0.70
CA ALA A 504 -23.43 26.53 -2.14
C ALA A 504 -24.10 25.22 -2.61
N GLY A 505 -24.60 24.39 -1.68
CA GLY A 505 -25.28 23.13 -1.97
C GLY A 505 -24.37 21.91 -2.10
N ILE A 506 -23.07 22.03 -1.77
CA ILE A 506 -22.18 20.85 -1.71
C ILE A 506 -22.58 20.00 -0.50
N PRO A 507 -22.97 18.72 -0.69
CA PRO A 507 -23.34 17.86 0.44
C PRO A 507 -22.21 17.69 1.45
N LYS A 508 -22.57 17.63 2.74
CA LYS A 508 -21.62 17.46 3.87
C LYS A 508 -20.57 16.37 3.62
N ARG A 509 -21.02 15.19 3.19
CA ARG A 509 -20.15 14.03 2.90
C ARG A 509 -19.06 14.27 1.84
N PHE A 510 -19.24 15.25 0.95
CA PHE A 510 -18.25 15.63 -0.06
C PHE A 510 -17.38 16.79 0.41
N ALA A 511 -18.00 17.77 1.10
CA ALA A 511 -17.26 18.84 1.75
C ALA A 511 -16.24 18.31 2.77
N GLU A 512 -16.56 17.22 3.47
CA GLU A 512 -15.66 16.54 4.41
C GLU A 512 -14.48 15.83 3.74
N ARG A 513 -14.53 15.55 2.43
CA ARG A 513 -13.41 14.94 1.69
C ARG A 513 -12.33 15.95 1.33
N LEU A 514 -12.62 17.24 1.41
CA LEU A 514 -11.61 18.29 1.22
C LEU A 514 -10.73 18.38 2.48
N PRO A 515 -9.47 18.81 2.36
CA PRO A 515 -8.65 19.07 3.54
C PRO A 515 -9.27 20.17 4.43
N PRO A 516 -8.85 20.28 5.70
CA PRO A 516 -9.20 21.43 6.54
C PRO A 516 -8.81 22.74 5.86
N GLN A 517 -9.62 23.78 6.05
CA GLN A 517 -9.43 25.05 5.35
C GLN A 517 -8.02 25.60 5.60
N ARG A 518 -7.26 25.82 4.52
CA ARG A 518 -6.00 26.54 4.60
C ARG A 518 -6.31 27.97 5.05
N ARG A 519 -5.71 28.44 6.15
CA ARG A 519 -5.79 29.87 6.51
C ARG A 519 -5.39 30.68 5.29
N ARG A 520 -6.17 31.71 4.93
CA ARG A 520 -5.85 32.60 3.82
C ARG A 520 -4.39 33.05 3.94
N ARG A 521 -3.63 32.95 2.84
CA ARG A 521 -2.27 33.49 2.60
C ARG A 521 -2.18 35.04 2.74
N LEU A 522 -2.89 35.63 3.70
CA LEU A 522 -2.82 37.06 4.02
C LEU A 522 -1.90 37.35 5.21
N ASP A 523 -1.43 36.33 5.92
CA ASP A 523 -0.48 36.48 7.02
C ASP A 523 0.92 36.00 6.59
N MET A 524 1.65 36.88 5.88
CA MET A 524 3.04 36.65 5.43
C MET A 524 4.07 36.79 6.56
N SER A 525 3.73 36.38 7.78
CA SER A 525 4.63 36.45 8.94
C SER A 525 4.96 35.10 9.59
N GLN A 526 4.35 34.01 9.14
CA GLN A 526 4.59 32.67 9.69
C GLN A 526 4.73 31.65 8.55
N PRO A 527 5.86 30.93 8.45
CA PRO A 527 5.97 29.83 7.50
C PRO A 527 5.04 28.69 7.89
N ASP A 528 4.34 28.14 6.89
CA ASP A 528 3.56 26.92 7.03
C ASP A 528 4.50 25.75 7.40
N PRO A 529 4.29 25.06 8.54
CA PRO A 529 5.13 23.94 8.95
C PRO A 529 5.16 22.79 7.94
N SER A 530 4.16 22.71 7.05
CA SER A 530 4.10 21.68 6.00
C SER A 530 4.94 22.02 4.76
N MET A 531 5.55 23.20 4.70
CA MET A 531 6.36 23.67 3.56
C MET A 531 7.83 23.92 3.90
N LEU A 532 8.25 23.66 5.14
CA LEU A 532 9.65 23.70 5.56
C LEU A 532 10.10 22.29 5.95
N ILE A 533 10.70 21.57 5.01
CA ILE A 533 11.94 20.80 5.13
C ILE A 533 12.27 20.36 3.70
N SER A 534 13.06 21.18 3.01
CA SER A 534 13.88 20.74 1.88
C SER A 534 15.32 21.02 2.30
N LEU A 535 15.98 20.01 2.85
CA LEU A 535 17.40 20.06 3.16
C LEU A 535 18.21 20.04 1.86
N TYR A 536 18.30 21.20 1.22
CA TYR A 536 19.43 21.58 0.36
C TYR A 536 20.13 22.77 1.01
N SER A 537 20.81 22.53 2.13
CA SER A 537 21.80 23.46 2.61
C SER A 537 23.06 23.30 1.74
N ASN A 538 23.20 24.13 0.71
CA ASN A 538 24.50 24.38 0.09
C ASN A 538 25.38 25.11 1.12
N PRO A 539 26.49 24.51 1.62
CA PRO A 539 27.44 25.28 2.40
C PRO A 539 28.20 26.20 1.44
N LYS A 540 28.02 27.51 1.60
CA LYS A 540 28.87 28.51 0.95
C LYS A 540 30.32 28.25 1.36
N ARG A 541 31.14 27.93 0.36
CA ARG A 541 32.59 27.76 0.42
C ARG A 541 33.24 29.00 1.02
N ALA A 542 33.68 28.93 2.28
CA ALA A 542 34.57 29.93 2.85
C ALA A 542 35.96 29.75 2.24
N ARG A 543 36.48 30.79 1.58
CA ARG A 543 37.86 30.84 1.10
C ARG A 543 38.79 30.91 2.32
N SER A 544 39.73 29.97 2.41
CA SER A 544 40.91 30.10 3.25
C SER A 544 41.80 31.20 2.67
N THR A 545 42.00 32.28 3.43
CA THR A 545 43.13 33.18 3.26
C THR A 545 44.22 32.74 4.22
N THR A 546 45.33 32.32 3.64
CA THR A 546 46.65 32.15 4.22
C THR A 546 47.05 33.30 5.16
N GLN A 547 47.54 32.94 6.34
CA GLN A 547 48.87 33.33 6.84
C GLN A 547 49.37 32.27 7.82
#